data_AF-A0A6M1MS37-F1
#
_entry.id   AF-A0A6M1MS37-F1
#
_cell.length_a   1.000
_cell.length_b   1.000
_cell.length_c   1.000
_cell.angle_alpha   90.00
_cell.angle_beta   90.00
_cell.angle_gamma   90.00
#
_symmetry.space_group_name_H-M   'P 1'
#
loop_
_entity.id
_entity.type
_entity.pdbx_description
1 polymer ?
#
loop_
_entity_poly.entity_id
_entity_poly.type
_entity_poly.pdbx_seq_one_letter_code
_entity_poly.pdbx_strand_id
1 'polypeptide(L)'
;MTPEITVILTALAIYAAGAISPGPSFTLILRLAAPGARPAAFGATVGFSIGAATYATLAMTGFALVITRMGWLMSAVQIAGGCYLIYLGLSAWLTPPTDPAANPLRADPTPTCER
;
A
#
# COMPACT_ATOMS: atom_id res chain seq x y z
N MET A 1 -35.33 7.28 -5.08
CA MET A 1 -34.90 6.10 -4.28
C MET A 1 -33.87 5.21 -5.01
N THR A 2 -33.30 5.65 -6.14
CA THR A 2 -32.15 5.02 -6.81
C THR A 2 -30.76 5.68 -6.57
N PRO A 3 -30.61 6.94 -6.12
CA PRO A 3 -29.30 7.58 -6.07
C PRO A 3 -28.38 6.97 -5.01
N GLU A 4 -28.93 6.51 -3.88
CA GLU A 4 -28.16 5.82 -2.83
C GLU A 4 -27.47 4.55 -3.37
N ILE A 5 -28.18 3.78 -4.21
CA ILE A 5 -27.62 2.58 -4.84
C ILE A 5 -26.48 2.96 -5.79
N THR A 6 -26.64 4.03 -6.56
CA THR A 6 -25.58 4.52 -7.47
C THR A 6 -24.35 4.99 -6.70
N VAL A 7 -24.51 5.69 -5.58
CA VAL A 7 -23.38 6.15 -4.75
C VAL A 7 -22.63 4.96 -4.15
N ILE A 8 -23.34 3.98 -3.59
CA ILE A 8 -22.71 2.78 -3.02
C ILE A 8 -21.96 1.99 -4.10
N LEU A 9 -22.58 1.81 -5.27
CA LEU A 9 -21.99 1.02 -6.36
C LEU A 9 -20.76 1.71 -6.97
N THR A 10 -20.78 3.03 -7.12
CA THR A 10 -19.63 3.81 -7.60
C THR A 10 -18.49 3.85 -6.57
N ALA A 11 -18.80 4.06 -5.28
CA ALA A 11 -17.80 4.00 -4.22
C ALA A 11 -17.15 2.62 -4.11
N LEU A 12 -17.96 1.55 -4.17
CA LEU A 12 -17.48 0.16 -4.19
C LEU A 12 -16.58 -0.09 -5.40
N ALA A 13 -16.98 0.37 -6.58
CA ALA A 13 -16.20 0.20 -7.80
C ALA A 13 -14.84 0.91 -7.72
N ILE A 14 -14.79 2.14 -7.22
CA ILE A 14 -13.55 2.89 -7.02
C ILE A 14 -12.66 2.20 -5.99
N TYR A 15 -13.23 1.75 -4.87
CA TYR A 15 -12.48 1.04 -3.84
C TYR A 15 -11.93 -0.30 -4.36
N ALA A 16 -12.74 -1.05 -5.11
CA ALA A 16 -12.31 -2.29 -5.76
C ALA A 16 -11.18 -2.03 -6.76
N ALA A 17 -11.27 -0.99 -7.58
CA ALA A 17 -10.21 -0.60 -8.50
C ALA A 17 -8.90 -0.25 -7.76
N GLY A 18 -9.00 0.45 -6.62
CA GLY A 18 -7.85 0.74 -5.76
C GLY A 18 -7.27 -0.50 -5.09
N ALA A 19 -8.11 -1.42 -4.61
CA ALA A 19 -7.69 -2.66 -3.95
C ALA A 19 -7.04 -3.67 -4.90
N ILE A 20 -7.45 -3.69 -6.17
CA ILE A 20 -6.88 -4.55 -7.21
C ILE A 20 -5.50 -4.06 -7.66
N SER A 21 -5.21 -2.75 -7.51
CA SER A 21 -3.89 -2.19 -7.83
C SER A 21 -2.83 -2.96 -7.03
N PRO A 22 -1.94 -3.75 -7.67
CA PRO A 22 -0.87 -4.46 -6.99
C PRO A 22 0.09 -3.42 -6.42
N GLY A 23 -0.24 -2.93 -5.23
CA GLY A 23 0.43 -1.80 -4.64
C GLY A 23 1.85 -2.15 -4.19
N PRO A 24 2.61 -1.15 -3.73
CA PRO A 24 3.95 -1.35 -3.19
C PRO A 24 3.99 -2.41 -2.07
N SER A 25 2.99 -2.41 -1.17
CA SER A 25 2.91 -3.38 -0.08
C SER A 25 2.69 -4.81 -0.58
N PHE A 26 1.81 -5.01 -1.56
CA PHE A 26 1.52 -6.35 -2.10
C PHE A 26 2.71 -6.90 -2.89
N THR A 27 3.34 -6.06 -3.72
CA THR A 27 4.54 -6.43 -4.47
C THR A 27 5.72 -6.73 -3.55
N LEU A 28 5.87 -6.00 -2.45
CA LEU A 28 6.85 -6.30 -1.40
C LEU A 28 6.58 -7.68 -0.79
N ILE A 29 5.34 -7.95 -0.33
CA ILE A 29 4.99 -9.23 0.30
C ILE A 29 5.17 -10.41 -0.67
N LEU A 30 4.80 -10.26 -1.95
CA LEU A 30 5.05 -11.28 -2.98
C LEU A 30 6.55 -11.56 -3.17
N ARG A 31 7.40 -10.52 -3.15
CA ARG A 31 8.86 -10.68 -3.23
C ARG A 31 9.42 -11.40 -2.01
N LEU A 32 8.92 -11.10 -0.81
CA LEU A 32 9.32 -11.79 0.43
C LEU A 32 8.76 -13.23 0.51
N ALA A 33 7.61 -13.50 -0.12
CA ALA A 33 7.02 -14.84 -0.20
C ALA A 33 7.74 -15.76 -1.19
N ALA A 34 8.63 -15.22 -2.04
CA ALA A 34 9.45 -16.01 -2.94
C ALA A 34 10.36 -17.01 -2.15
N PRO A 35 10.70 -18.17 -2.73
CA PRO A 35 11.48 -19.19 -2.04
C PRO A 35 12.85 -18.63 -1.62
N GLY A 36 13.06 -18.45 -0.30
CA GLY A 36 14.32 -17.95 0.27
C GLY A 36 14.18 -17.01 1.48
N ALA A 37 13.02 -16.34 1.67
CA ALA A 37 12.85 -15.30 2.70
C ALA A 37 11.65 -15.51 3.65
N ARG A 38 11.29 -16.78 3.92
CA ARG A 38 10.15 -17.17 4.79
C ARG A 38 10.08 -16.43 6.13
N PRO A 39 11.14 -16.35 6.97
CA PRO A 39 11.05 -15.65 8.25
C PRO A 39 10.89 -14.13 8.08
N ALA A 40 11.50 -13.55 7.05
CA ALA A 40 11.37 -12.12 6.75
C ALA A 40 9.94 -11.77 6.29
N ALA A 41 9.26 -12.66 5.55
CA ALA A 41 7.87 -12.49 5.15
C ALA A 41 6.90 -12.45 6.34
N PHE A 42 7.11 -13.33 7.33
CA PHE A 42 6.33 -13.33 8.57
C PHE A 42 6.55 -12.05 9.39
N GLY A 43 7.82 -11.61 9.55
CA GLY A 43 8.12 -10.35 10.24
C GLY A 43 7.48 -9.14 9.57
N ALA A 44 7.55 -9.06 8.23
CA ALA A 44 6.98 -7.95 7.48
C ALA A 44 5.45 -7.87 7.57
N THR A 45 4.76 -9.01 7.51
CA THR A 45 3.29 -9.06 7.59
C THR A 45 2.77 -8.73 9.00
N VAL A 46 3.44 -9.23 10.04
CA VAL A 46 3.11 -8.91 11.44
C VAL A 46 3.37 -7.44 11.75
N GLY A 47 4.49 -6.88 11.30
CA GLY A 47 4.77 -5.46 11.46
C GLY A 47 3.75 -4.58 10.75
N PHE A 48 3.37 -4.94 9.52
CA PHE A 48 2.36 -4.21 8.74
C PHE A 48 0.97 -4.25 9.41
N SER A 49 0.55 -5.40 9.94
CA SER A 49 -0.76 -5.53 10.59
C SER A 49 -0.84 -4.75 11.91
N ILE A 50 0.22 -4.77 12.71
CA ILE A 50 0.31 -3.96 13.95
C ILE A 50 0.29 -2.48 13.59
N GLY A 51 1.12 -2.06 12.64
CA GLY A 51 1.16 -0.66 12.19
C GLY A 51 -0.20 -0.19 11.65
N ALA A 52 -0.87 -1.01 10.84
CA ALA A 52 -2.20 -0.71 10.32
C ALA A 52 -3.25 -0.63 11.44
N ALA A 53 -3.20 -1.50 12.44
CA ALA A 53 -4.11 -1.46 13.59
C ALA A 53 -3.89 -0.20 14.44
N THR A 54 -2.63 0.14 14.76
CA THR A 54 -2.29 1.36 15.50
C THR A 54 -2.68 2.61 14.72
N TYR A 55 -2.48 2.62 13.41
CA TYR A 55 -2.92 3.72 12.55
C TYR A 55 -4.44 3.85 12.55
N ALA A 56 -5.18 2.75 12.42
CA ALA A 56 -6.64 2.76 12.40
C ALA A 56 -7.23 3.27 13.73
N THR A 57 -6.68 2.86 14.87
CA THR A 57 -7.12 3.36 16.19
C THR A 57 -6.80 4.85 16.34
N LEU A 58 -5.57 5.26 15.99
CA LEU A 58 -5.16 6.66 16.04
C LEU A 58 -6.00 7.53 15.12
N ALA A 59 -6.33 7.04 13.92
CA ALA A 59 -7.22 7.70 12.99
C ALA A 59 -8.62 7.83 13.60
N MET A 60 -9.25 6.75 14.05
CA MET A 60 -10.60 6.83 14.65
C MET A 60 -10.67 7.81 15.84
N THR A 61 -9.66 7.84 16.71
CA THR A 61 -9.61 8.78 17.84
C THR A 61 -9.30 10.21 17.41
N GLY A 62 -8.33 10.41 16.51
CA GLY A 62 -7.85 11.73 16.11
C GLY A 62 -8.76 12.44 15.10
N PHE A 63 -9.38 11.71 14.18
CA PHE A 63 -10.24 12.28 13.14
C PHE A 63 -11.49 12.95 13.73
N ALA A 64 -12.05 12.38 14.82
CA ALA A 64 -13.18 12.95 15.54
C ALA A 64 -12.87 14.35 16.13
N LEU A 65 -11.63 14.56 16.58
CA LEU A 65 -11.16 15.83 17.13
C LEU A 65 -10.86 16.88 16.05
N VAL A 66 -10.45 16.44 14.86
CA VAL A 66 -10.10 17.35 13.75
C VAL A 66 -11.35 17.87 13.03
N ILE A 67 -12.34 17.00 12.79
CA ILE A 67 -13.59 17.37 12.09
C ILE A 67 -14.34 18.49 12.84
N THR A 68 -14.30 18.48 14.18
CA THR A 68 -15.05 19.45 15.01
C THR A 68 -14.42 20.85 15.04
N ARG A 69 -13.16 21.01 14.64
CA ARG A 69 -12.43 22.29 14.74
C ARG A 69 -12.28 23.04 13.42
N MET A 70 -12.11 22.35 12.28
CA MET A 70 -11.91 23.00 10.97
C MET A 70 -12.45 22.16 9.81
N GLY A 71 -13.65 22.50 9.30
CA GLY A 71 -14.24 21.83 8.12
C GLY A 71 -13.43 21.98 6.83
N TRP A 72 -12.66 23.06 6.69
CA TRP A 72 -11.82 23.31 5.50
C TRP A 72 -10.59 22.40 5.43
N LEU A 73 -10.12 21.90 6.58
CA LEU A 73 -8.92 21.06 6.65
C LEU A 73 -9.14 19.71 5.97
N MET A 74 -10.36 19.17 6.08
CA MET A 74 -10.77 17.95 5.38
C MET A 74 -10.71 18.13 3.86
N SER A 75 -11.21 19.25 3.35
CA SER A 75 -11.17 19.56 1.91
C SER A 75 -9.74 19.76 1.42
N ALA A 76 -8.91 20.48 2.18
CA ALA A 76 -7.50 20.65 1.85
C ALA A 76 -6.75 19.31 1.80
N VAL A 77 -6.98 18.43 2.78
CA VAL A 77 -6.39 17.08 2.81
C VAL A 77 -6.92 16.21 1.67
N GLN A 78 -8.20 16.28 1.32
CA GLN A 78 -8.74 15.55 0.15
C GLN A 78 -8.10 16.01 -1.16
N ILE A 79 -7.95 17.33 -1.36
CA ILE A 79 -7.30 17.89 -2.55
C ILE A 79 -5.83 17.46 -2.58
N ALA A 80 -5.10 17.60 -1.47
CA ALA A 80 -3.71 17.19 -1.36
C ALA A 80 -3.53 15.68 -1.61
N GLY A 81 -4.39 14.84 -1.03
CA GLY A 81 -4.40 13.39 -1.25
C GLY A 81 -4.70 13.01 -2.71
N GLY A 82 -5.65 13.70 -3.35
CA GLY A 82 -5.93 13.53 -4.77
C GLY A 82 -4.74 13.90 -5.66
N CYS A 83 -4.11 15.05 -5.41
CA CYS A 83 -2.90 15.46 -6.11
C CYS A 83 -1.75 14.45 -5.92
N TYR A 84 -1.59 13.92 -4.71
CA TYR A 84 -0.57 12.91 -4.41
C TYR A 84 -0.81 11.59 -5.16
N LEU A 85 -2.06 11.14 -5.27
CA LEU A 85 -2.42 9.96 -6.06
C LEU A 85 -2.14 10.16 -7.55
N ILE A 86 -2.43 11.34 -8.10
CA ILE A 86 -2.09 11.68 -9.50
C ILE A 86 -0.58 11.62 -9.70
N TYR A 87 0.20 12.19 -8.78
CA TYR A 87 1.65 12.14 -8.82
C TYR A 87 2.20 10.70 -8.77
N LEU A 88 1.68 9.86 -7.87
CA LEU A 88 2.07 8.45 -7.78
C LEU A 88 1.67 7.66 -9.04
N GLY A 89 0.48 7.90 -9.58
CA GLY A 89 0.01 7.27 -10.82
C GLY A 89 0.92 7.61 -12.01
N LEU A 90 1.29 8.89 -12.16
CA LEU A 90 2.26 9.33 -13.16
C LEU A 90 3.62 8.70 -12.92
N SER A 91 4.14 8.76 -11.69
CA SER A 91 5.46 8.18 -11.36
C SER A 91 5.53 6.69 -11.68
N ALA A 92 4.44 5.94 -11.44
CA ALA A 92 4.34 4.52 -11.80
C ALA A 92 4.38 4.29 -13.33
N TRP A 93 3.78 5.18 -14.12
CA TRP A 93 3.85 5.11 -15.59
C TRP A 93 5.22 5.47 -16.16
N LEU A 94 5.95 6.37 -15.50
CA LEU A 94 7.27 6.82 -15.94
C LEU A 94 8.43 5.94 -15.45
N THR A 95 8.20 4.99 -14.54
CA THR A 95 9.28 4.15 -13.98
C THR A 95 9.71 3.06 -14.98
N PRO A 96 10.98 3.02 -15.42
CA PRO A 96 11.49 1.96 -16.29
C PRO A 96 11.47 0.60 -15.59
N PRO A 97 11.27 -0.52 -16.33
CA PRO A 97 11.37 -1.86 -15.78
C PRO A 97 12.72 -2.05 -15.05
N THR A 98 12.67 -2.16 -13.73
CA THR A 98 13.84 -2.46 -12.92
C THR A 98 14.15 -3.94 -13.09
N ASP A 99 15.30 -4.27 -13.68
CA ASP A 99 15.75 -5.65 -13.90
C ASP A 99 15.82 -6.41 -12.55
N PRO A 100 14.99 -7.44 -12.35
CA PRO A 100 14.99 -8.25 -11.13
C PRO A 100 16.32 -8.98 -10.89
N ALA A 101 17.18 -9.12 -11.91
CA ALA A 101 18.46 -9.80 -11.83
C ALA A 101 19.57 -8.98 -11.15
N ALA A 102 19.38 -7.67 -10.97
CA ALA A 102 20.36 -6.79 -10.31
C ALA A 102 20.31 -6.84 -8.77
N ASN A 103 19.48 -7.71 -8.16
CA ASN A 103 19.36 -7.80 -6.70
C ASN A 103 20.53 -8.61 -6.10
N PRO A 104 21.41 -7.99 -5.29
CA PRO A 104 22.55 -8.67 -4.66
C PRO A 104 22.13 -9.74 -3.63
N LEU A 105 20.85 -9.82 -3.22
CA LEU A 105 20.36 -10.91 -2.37
C LEU A 105 20.07 -12.22 -3.13
N ARG A 106 20.16 -12.23 -4.46
CA ARG A 106 20.19 -13.47 -5.28
C ARG A 106 21.62 -13.94 -5.55
N ALA A 107 22.63 -13.28 -4.98
CA ALA A 107 23.97 -13.86 -4.90
C ALA A 107 23.86 -15.13 -4.07
N ASP A 108 23.72 -16.24 -4.79
CA ASP A 108 23.80 -17.60 -4.31
C ASP A 108 24.99 -17.70 -3.33
N PRO A 109 24.78 -18.01 -2.03
CA PRO A 109 25.87 -18.55 -1.26
C PRO A 109 26.06 -19.96 -1.82
N THR A 110 26.84 -20.05 -2.90
CA THR A 110 27.37 -21.30 -3.42
C THR A 110 27.81 -22.14 -2.21
N PRO A 111 27.12 -23.25 -1.86
CA PRO A 111 27.77 -24.24 -1.04
C PRO A 111 28.78 -24.89 -1.98
N THR A 112 30.01 -24.46 -1.81
CA THR A 112 31.23 -25.15 -2.18
C THR A 112 30.97 -26.65 -2.31
N CYS A 113 31.07 -27.14 -3.54
CA CYS A 113 31.31 -28.55 -3.80
C CYS A 113 32.73 -28.84 -3.28
N GLU A 114 32.84 -29.17 -2.00
CA GLU A 114 34.08 -29.53 -1.32
C GLU A 114 33.70 -30.45 -0.15
N ARG A 115 34.13 -31.71 -0.03
CA ARG A 115 34.93 -32.65 -0.83
C ARG A 115 34.54 -34.05 -0.35
#